data_AF-A0A6C0CX29-F1
#
_entry.id   AF-A0A6C0CX29-F1
#
_cell.length_a   1.000
_cell.length_b   1.000
_cell.length_c   1.000
_cell.angle_alpha   90.00
_cell.angle_beta   90.00
_cell.angle_gamma   90.00
#
_symmetry.space_group_name_H-M   'P 1'
#
loop_
_entity.id
_entity.type
_entity.pdbx_description
1 polymer ?
#
loop_
_entity_poly.entity_id
_entity_poly.type
_entity_poly.pdbx_seq_one_letter_code
_entity_poly.pdbx_strand_id
1 'polypeptide(L)'
;MTDICCICLDNITESSIVHKLTCDHIIHHNCYFQLMINNSTKFINCPLCRKTNFNVEWPIISKNKILHNCCMTSGRCIHRYKNGNRCNNVPHFFNYGYCHNHHKNILKKNNYDLFLSYINYLFTNNINQKWYTKLLLIDMAKKLIIKYNIKRLDKLLNIFFSYFKEIENDSNTNPNKFYYKHNIKPPDKQWIQLCKNKKIII
;
A
#
# COMPACT_ATOMS: atom_id res chain seq x y z
N MET A 1 -22.68 -22.45 8.45
CA MET A 1 -21.37 -22.73 9.08
C MET A 1 -20.56 -21.45 9.05
N THR A 2 -20.11 -20.96 10.19
CA THR A 2 -19.17 -19.84 10.27
C THR A 2 -17.75 -20.41 10.24
N ASP A 3 -17.02 -20.16 9.16
CA ASP A 3 -15.60 -20.48 9.12
C ASP A 3 -14.81 -19.51 10.01
N ILE A 4 -13.69 -19.94 10.58
CA ILE A 4 -12.83 -19.10 11.43
C ILE A 4 -11.57 -18.73 10.64
N CYS A 5 -11.20 -17.45 10.63
CA CYS A 5 -9.95 -17.03 10.02
C CYS A 5 -8.76 -17.47 10.88
N CYS A 6 -7.87 -18.29 10.32
CA CYS A 6 -6.69 -18.82 11.01
C CYS A 6 -5.61 -17.78 11.36
N ILE A 7 -5.81 -16.51 11.05
CA ILE A 7 -4.86 -15.42 11.34
C ILE A 7 -5.30 -14.56 12.52
N CYS A 8 -6.52 -14.02 12.48
CA CYS A 8 -7.04 -13.21 13.59
C CYS A 8 -7.89 -14.00 14.58
N LEU A 9 -8.24 -15.25 14.25
CA LEU A 9 -9.13 -16.12 15.02
C LEU A 9 -10.58 -15.60 15.13
N ASP A 10 -10.94 -14.60 14.31
CA ASP A 10 -12.31 -14.10 14.21
C ASP A 10 -13.15 -14.89 13.19
N ASN A 11 -14.47 -14.82 13.38
CA ASN A 11 -15.45 -15.42 12.47
C ASN A 11 -15.41 -14.79 11.06
N ILE A 12 -15.53 -15.63 10.06
CA ILE A 12 -15.83 -15.26 8.68
C ILE A 12 -17.35 -15.31 8.52
N THR A 13 -17.93 -14.13 8.29
CA THR A 13 -19.38 -13.95 8.10
C THR A 13 -19.67 -13.63 6.63
N GLU A 14 -20.95 -13.63 6.24
CA GLU A 14 -21.38 -13.25 4.89
C GLU A 14 -20.96 -11.83 4.50
N SER A 15 -20.79 -10.94 5.49
CA SER A 15 -20.34 -9.55 5.28
C SER A 15 -18.81 -9.41 5.17
N SER A 16 -18.07 -10.47 5.48
CA SER A 16 -16.61 -10.44 5.51
C SER A 16 -16.02 -10.39 4.10
N ILE A 17 -15.07 -9.49 3.89
CA ILE A 17 -14.26 -9.50 2.66
C ILE A 17 -13.18 -10.56 2.85
N VAL A 18 -13.23 -11.61 2.04
CA VAL A 18 -12.33 -12.75 2.15
C VAL A 18 -11.37 -12.86 0.97
N HIS A 19 -10.28 -13.57 1.20
CA HIS A 19 -9.35 -14.03 0.17
C HIS A 19 -9.30 -15.55 0.21
N LYS A 20 -9.64 -16.20 -0.91
CA LYS A 20 -9.53 -17.65 -1.07
C LYS A 20 -8.17 -18.00 -1.65
N LEU A 21 -7.37 -18.76 -0.91
CA LEU A 21 -6.04 -19.19 -1.36
C LEU A 21 -6.15 -20.30 -2.42
N THR A 22 -5.07 -20.58 -3.14
CA THR A 22 -5.01 -21.67 -4.14
C THR A 22 -5.32 -23.05 -3.56
N CYS A 23 -5.10 -23.26 -2.26
CA CYS A 23 -5.44 -24.50 -1.57
C CYS A 23 -6.86 -24.50 -0.98
N ASP A 24 -7.73 -23.62 -1.47
CA ASP A 24 -9.12 -23.41 -1.08
C ASP A 24 -9.38 -22.87 0.34
N HIS A 25 -8.37 -22.79 1.21
CA HIS A 25 -8.51 -22.13 2.51
C HIS A 25 -8.85 -20.64 2.37
N ILE A 26 -9.76 -20.18 3.22
CA ILE A 26 -10.29 -18.81 3.22
C ILE A 26 -9.77 -18.06 4.44
N ILE A 27 -9.34 -16.82 4.24
CA ILE A 27 -8.94 -15.89 5.32
C ILE A 27 -9.53 -14.51 5.06
N HIS A 28 -9.65 -13.65 6.09
CA HIS A 28 -10.03 -12.25 5.87
C HIS A 28 -9.01 -11.57 4.95
N HIS A 29 -9.49 -10.72 4.06
CA HIS A 29 -8.64 -10.03 3.12
C HIS A 29 -7.60 -9.12 3.80
N ASN A 30 -7.93 -8.54 4.95
CA ASN A 30 -6.99 -7.75 5.76
C ASN A 30 -5.85 -8.62 6.30
N CYS A 31 -6.17 -9.83 6.77
CA CYS A 31 -5.18 -10.79 7.21
C CYS A 31 -4.28 -11.23 6.05
N TYR A 32 -4.85 -11.51 4.87
CA TYR A 32 -4.07 -11.78 3.66
C TYR A 32 -3.13 -10.63 3.31
N PHE A 33 -3.62 -9.39 3.32
CA PHE A 33 -2.83 -8.20 3.02
C PHE A 33 -1.68 -8.00 4.03
N GLN A 34 -1.93 -8.25 5.31
CA GLN A 34 -0.88 -8.19 6.34
C GLN A 34 0.19 -9.27 6.13
N LEU A 35 -0.20 -10.50 5.77
CA LEU A 35 0.75 -11.55 5.40
C LEU A 35 1.56 -11.14 4.17
N MET A 36 0.93 -10.53 3.18
CA MET A 36 1.60 -10.02 1.97
C MET A 36 2.64 -8.94 2.31
N ILE A 37 2.32 -7.99 3.21
CA ILE A 37 3.30 -6.98 3.67
C ILE A 37 4.45 -7.63 4.45
N ASN A 38 4.13 -8.56 5.36
CA ASN A 38 5.13 -9.21 6.20
C ASN A 38 6.15 -9.98 5.34
N ASN A 39 5.67 -10.75 4.36
CA ASN A 39 6.50 -11.50 3.42
C ASN A 39 7.03 -10.65 2.25
N SER A 40 6.57 -9.41 2.10
CA SER A 40 6.86 -8.55 0.95
C SER A 40 6.51 -9.18 -0.40
N THR A 41 5.52 -10.06 -0.48
CA THR A 41 5.11 -10.77 -1.71
C THR A 41 3.66 -11.24 -1.64
N LYS A 42 2.99 -11.36 -2.79
CA LYS A 42 1.66 -12.00 -2.89
C LYS A 42 1.70 -13.53 -2.79
N PHE A 43 2.86 -14.13 -3.04
CA PHE A 43 3.08 -15.57 -3.04
C PHE A 43 3.38 -16.07 -1.62
N ILE A 44 2.41 -15.95 -0.72
CA ILE A 44 2.52 -16.39 0.66
C ILE A 44 2.25 -17.89 0.77
N ASN A 45 2.84 -18.55 1.78
CA ASN A 45 2.46 -19.91 2.13
C ASN A 45 1.18 -19.90 2.97
N CYS A 46 0.27 -20.82 2.68
CA CYS A 46 -0.94 -20.98 3.48
C CYS A 46 -0.57 -21.26 4.96
N PRO A 47 -1.14 -20.51 5.93
CA PRO A 47 -0.86 -20.76 7.34
C PRO A 47 -1.28 -22.15 7.83
N LEU A 48 -2.31 -22.74 7.20
CA LEU A 48 -2.88 -24.03 7.60
C LEU A 48 -2.12 -25.22 6.99
N CYS A 49 -1.94 -25.25 5.66
CA CYS A 49 -1.36 -26.40 4.97
C CYS A 49 0.01 -26.15 4.35
N ARG A 50 0.58 -24.95 4.52
CA ARG A 50 1.91 -24.53 4.01
C ARG A 50 2.11 -24.54 2.50
N LYS A 51 1.11 -24.95 1.70
CA LYS A 51 1.14 -24.83 0.24
C LYS A 51 1.27 -23.36 -0.19
N THR A 52 2.09 -23.10 -1.21
CA THR A 52 2.26 -21.77 -1.81
C THR A 52 0.96 -21.29 -2.45
N ASN A 53 0.55 -20.07 -2.15
CA ASN A 53 -0.58 -19.43 -2.79
C ASN A 53 -0.16 -18.74 -4.09
N PHE A 54 -0.79 -19.13 -5.20
CA PHE A 54 -0.66 -18.48 -6.50
C PHE A 54 -1.89 -17.64 -6.87
N ASN A 55 -2.98 -17.70 -6.08
CA ASN A 55 -4.13 -16.82 -6.27
C ASN A 55 -3.80 -15.40 -5.78
N VAL A 56 -3.48 -14.52 -6.73
CA VAL A 56 -3.06 -13.13 -6.49
C VAL A 56 -4.15 -12.11 -6.80
N GLU A 57 -5.35 -12.56 -7.15
CA GLU A 57 -6.48 -11.70 -7.51
C GLU A 57 -6.96 -10.87 -6.32
N TRP A 58 -7.38 -9.64 -6.59
CA TRP A 58 -8.07 -8.85 -5.57
C TRP A 58 -9.52 -9.32 -5.45
N PRO A 59 -10.14 -9.28 -4.26
CA PRO A 59 -11.55 -9.62 -4.10
C PRO A 59 -12.43 -8.72 -4.98
N ILE A 60 -13.52 -9.29 -5.51
CA ILE A 60 -14.48 -8.61 -6.38
C ILE A 60 -15.38 -7.68 -5.54
N ILE A 61 -14.79 -6.57 -5.10
CA ILE A 61 -15.44 -5.54 -4.28
C ILE A 61 -15.04 -4.14 -4.79
N SER A 62 -15.72 -3.12 -4.28
CA SER A 62 -15.39 -1.74 -4.65
C SER A 62 -13.95 -1.40 -4.25
N LYS A 63 -13.26 -0.67 -5.13
CA LYS A 63 -11.84 -0.29 -4.97
C LYS A 63 -11.58 0.53 -3.71
N ASN A 64 -12.56 1.32 -3.28
CA ASN A 64 -12.54 2.04 -2.00
C ASN A 64 -12.38 1.08 -0.82
N LYS A 65 -13.12 -0.04 -0.82
CA LYS A 65 -13.04 -1.05 0.25
C LYS A 65 -11.69 -1.75 0.23
N ILE A 66 -11.12 -2.03 -0.95
CA ILE A 66 -9.75 -2.58 -1.07
C ILE A 66 -8.73 -1.60 -0.51
N LEU A 67 -8.77 -0.31 -0.89
CA LEU A 67 -7.82 0.69 -0.39
C LEU A 67 -7.94 0.92 1.11
N HIS A 68 -9.15 0.87 1.66
CA HIS A 68 -9.37 0.90 3.11
C HIS A 68 -8.67 -0.26 3.82
N ASN A 69 -8.67 -1.43 3.20
CA ASN A 69 -8.00 -2.62 3.72
C ASN A 69 -6.48 -2.57 3.52
N CYS A 70 -6.01 -1.88 2.47
CA CYS A 70 -4.58 -1.70 2.20
C CYS A 70 -3.93 -0.60 3.06
N CYS A 71 -4.71 0.29 3.68
CA CYS A 71 -4.23 1.48 4.36
C CYS A 71 -4.89 1.60 5.74
N MET A 72 -4.07 1.51 6.79
CA MET A 72 -4.55 1.71 8.15
C MET A 72 -4.97 3.16 8.34
N THR A 73 -6.24 3.37 8.64
CA THR A 73 -6.76 4.67 9.05
C THR A 73 -6.88 4.72 10.57
N SER A 74 -6.41 5.80 11.19
CA SER A 74 -6.48 5.97 12.65
C SER A 74 -7.82 6.54 13.13
N GLY A 75 -8.87 6.43 12.31
CA GLY A 75 -10.18 7.04 12.49
C GLY A 75 -10.22 8.57 12.32
N ARG A 76 -9.14 9.28 12.69
CA ARG A 76 -9.04 10.75 12.67
C ARG A 76 -7.70 11.23 12.14
N CYS A 77 -7.66 12.41 11.54
CA CYS A 77 -6.43 13.02 11.06
C CYS A 77 -5.42 13.23 12.20
N ILE A 78 -4.14 12.96 11.94
CA ILE A 78 -3.08 13.06 12.97
C ILE A 78 -2.70 14.52 13.33
N HIS A 79 -3.17 15.51 12.57
CA HIS A 79 -2.90 16.92 12.85
C HIS A 79 -3.48 17.33 14.22
N ARG A 80 -2.69 18.08 14.99
CA ARG A 80 -3.10 18.73 16.23
C ARG A 80 -3.08 20.25 16.04
N TYR A 81 -4.17 20.90 16.41
CA TYR A 81 -4.26 22.35 16.45
C TYR A 81 -3.42 22.92 17.59
N LYS A 82 -3.19 24.24 17.60
CA LYS A 82 -2.42 24.93 18.65
C LYS A 82 -2.98 24.71 20.06
N ASN A 83 -4.30 24.52 20.18
CA ASN A 83 -4.98 24.20 21.44
C ASN A 83 -4.85 22.72 21.87
N GLY A 84 -4.01 21.93 21.19
CA GLY A 84 -3.78 20.51 21.49
C GLY A 84 -4.82 19.55 20.92
N ASN A 85 -5.99 20.04 20.49
CA ASN A 85 -7.07 19.21 19.95
C ASN A 85 -6.68 18.58 18.61
N ARG A 86 -7.05 17.31 18.42
CA ARG A 86 -6.82 16.57 17.18
C ARG A 86 -7.89 16.91 16.16
N CYS A 87 -7.52 16.99 14.88
CA CYS A 87 -8.50 17.18 13.80
C CYS A 87 -9.60 16.10 13.82
N ASN A 88 -10.85 16.51 13.59
CA ASN A 88 -12.02 15.61 13.53
C ASN A 88 -12.17 14.91 12.17
N ASN A 89 -11.51 15.41 11.11
CA ASN A 89 -11.65 14.86 9.76
C ASN A 89 -10.98 13.49 9.64
N VAL A 90 -11.56 12.64 8.80
CA VAL A 90 -11.00 11.31 8.48
C VAL A 90 -9.72 11.48 7.63
N PRO A 91 -8.65 10.72 7.91
CA PRO A 91 -7.47 10.67 7.05
C PRO A 91 -7.82 10.20 5.63
N HIS A 92 -7.14 10.75 4.64
CA HIS A 92 -7.25 10.25 3.28
C HIS A 92 -6.29 9.07 3.08
N PHE A 93 -6.64 8.08 2.25
CA PHE A 93 -5.76 6.94 1.99
C PHE A 93 -4.38 7.37 1.48
N PHE A 94 -3.33 6.73 2.00
CA PHE A 94 -1.92 6.95 1.65
C PHE A 94 -1.48 8.41 1.87
N ASN A 95 -2.08 9.08 2.85
CA ASN A 95 -1.90 10.51 3.08
C ASN A 95 -1.19 10.80 4.40
N TYR A 96 -0.33 9.88 4.84
CA TYR A 96 0.46 10.00 6.05
C TYR A 96 -0.39 10.17 7.32
N GLY A 97 -1.62 9.68 7.30
CA GLY A 97 -2.59 9.91 8.38
C GLY A 97 -3.22 11.30 8.41
N TYR A 98 -3.03 12.15 7.39
CA TYR A 98 -3.67 13.46 7.28
C TYR A 98 -4.95 13.43 6.47
N CYS A 99 -5.89 14.32 6.80
CA CYS A 99 -7.04 14.62 5.96
C CYS A 99 -6.64 15.53 4.78
N HIS A 100 -7.58 15.77 3.87
CA HIS A 100 -7.37 16.61 2.69
C HIS A 100 -7.07 18.09 3.02
N ASN A 101 -7.54 18.60 4.16
CA ASN A 101 -7.28 19.98 4.60
C ASN A 101 -5.84 20.19 5.08
N HIS A 102 -5.29 19.22 5.80
CA HIS A 102 -3.94 19.32 6.38
C HIS A 102 -2.85 18.78 5.45
N HIS A 103 -3.19 17.97 4.44
CA HIS A 103 -2.28 17.58 3.38
C HIS A 103 -3.03 17.43 2.05
N LYS A 104 -2.85 18.41 1.16
CA LYS A 104 -3.65 18.59 -0.07
C LYS A 104 -3.28 17.62 -1.21
N ASN A 105 -2.08 17.04 -1.19
CA ASN A 105 -1.63 16.11 -2.23
C ASN A 105 -2.22 14.72 -2.00
N ILE A 106 -3.52 14.60 -2.28
CA ILE A 106 -4.32 13.39 -2.10
C ILE A 106 -4.50 12.62 -3.42
N LEU A 107 -4.57 11.30 -3.33
CA LEU A 107 -4.92 10.44 -4.45
C LEU A 107 -6.42 10.57 -4.72
N LYS A 108 -6.84 11.12 -5.86
CA LYS A 108 -8.26 11.25 -6.20
C LYS A 108 -8.88 9.87 -6.52
N LYS A 109 -10.19 9.72 -6.29
CA LYS A 109 -10.93 8.46 -6.52
C LYS A 109 -10.76 7.88 -7.93
N ASN A 110 -10.74 8.74 -8.94
CA ASN A 110 -10.52 8.33 -10.34
C ASN A 110 -9.11 7.75 -10.63
N ASN A 111 -8.19 7.81 -9.67
CA ASN A 111 -6.86 7.22 -9.78
C ASN A 111 -6.72 5.93 -8.95
N TYR A 112 -7.76 5.48 -8.25
CA TYR A 112 -7.70 4.31 -7.37
C TYR A 112 -7.42 3.02 -8.12
N ASP A 113 -8.01 2.85 -9.30
CA ASP A 113 -7.74 1.68 -10.14
C ASP A 113 -6.28 1.60 -10.56
N LEU A 114 -5.72 2.69 -11.09
CA LEU A 114 -4.32 2.75 -11.48
C LEU A 114 -3.40 2.44 -10.29
N PHE A 115 -3.70 3.02 -9.12
CA PHE A 115 -2.86 2.85 -7.94
C PHE A 115 -2.93 1.43 -7.38
N LEU A 116 -4.11 0.81 -7.35
CA LEU A 116 -4.27 -0.59 -6.94
C LEU A 116 -3.60 -1.55 -7.94
N SER A 117 -3.68 -1.27 -9.24
CA SER A 117 -2.95 -2.02 -10.26
C SER A 117 -1.43 -1.92 -10.07
N TYR A 118 -0.93 -0.75 -9.66
CA TYR A 118 0.48 -0.58 -9.32
C TYR A 118 0.88 -1.34 -8.05
N ILE A 119 0.07 -1.28 -6.98
CA ILE A 119 0.32 -2.06 -5.75
C ILE A 119 0.34 -3.56 -6.10
N ASN A 120 -0.61 -4.01 -6.92
CA ASN A 120 -0.64 -5.40 -7.42
C ASN A 120 0.68 -5.76 -8.11
N TYR A 121 1.09 -4.94 -9.08
CA TYR A 121 2.35 -5.12 -9.81
C TYR A 121 3.56 -5.20 -8.86
N LEU A 122 3.65 -4.30 -7.88
CA LEU A 122 4.76 -4.20 -6.94
C LEU A 122 4.90 -5.43 -6.04
N PHE A 123 3.78 -6.04 -5.63
CA PHE A 123 3.81 -7.22 -4.78
C PHE A 123 3.92 -8.55 -5.55
N THR A 124 3.61 -8.55 -6.85
CA THR A 124 3.76 -9.72 -7.72
C THR A 124 5.14 -9.78 -8.39
N ASN A 125 5.66 -8.67 -8.92
CA ASN A 125 6.88 -8.69 -9.76
C ASN A 125 8.16 -8.37 -8.98
N ASN A 126 8.06 -7.66 -7.86
CA ASN A 126 9.23 -7.25 -7.08
C ASN A 126 9.36 -8.06 -5.78
N ILE A 127 9.30 -9.40 -5.88
CA ILE A 127 9.23 -10.32 -4.73
C ILE A 127 10.42 -10.14 -3.76
N ASN A 128 11.63 -9.92 -4.30
CA ASN A 128 12.86 -9.83 -3.51
C ASN A 128 13.08 -8.45 -2.86
N GLN A 129 12.23 -7.45 -3.14
CA GLN A 129 12.39 -6.13 -2.57
C GLN A 129 11.90 -6.08 -1.12
N LYS A 130 12.76 -5.57 -0.24
CA LYS A 130 12.44 -5.36 1.17
C LYS A 130 11.24 -4.40 1.31
N TRP A 131 10.46 -4.61 2.36
CA TRP A 131 9.31 -3.76 2.71
C TRP A 131 9.60 -2.26 2.65
N TYR A 132 10.74 -1.81 3.18
CA TYR A 132 11.14 -0.41 3.15
C TYR A 132 11.21 0.17 1.72
N THR A 133 11.80 -0.58 0.79
CA THR A 133 11.87 -0.19 -0.62
C THR A 133 10.48 -0.10 -1.23
N LYS A 134 9.61 -1.08 -0.96
CA LYS A 134 8.22 -1.07 -1.44
C LYS A 134 7.44 0.13 -0.91
N LEU A 135 7.61 0.45 0.38
CA LEU A 135 6.97 1.60 1.00
C LEU A 135 7.36 2.92 0.29
N LEU A 136 8.65 3.09 -0.02
CA LEU A 136 9.12 4.25 -0.79
C LEU A 136 8.56 4.26 -2.21
N LEU A 137 8.53 3.12 -2.90
CA LEU A 137 7.99 3.01 -4.24
C LEU A 137 6.48 3.32 -4.30
N ILE A 138 5.71 2.90 -3.29
CA ILE A 138 4.28 3.24 -3.13
C ILE A 138 4.11 4.76 -2.97
N ASP A 139 4.93 5.40 -2.13
CA ASP A 139 4.90 6.85 -1.91
C ASP A 139 5.27 7.63 -3.19
N MET A 140 6.35 7.22 -3.86
CA MET A 140 6.79 7.78 -5.15
C MET A 140 5.67 7.66 -6.18
N ALA A 141 5.09 6.47 -6.35
CA ALA A 141 4.04 6.22 -7.32
C ALA A 141 2.81 7.11 -7.09
N LYS A 142 2.36 7.24 -5.83
CA LYS A 142 1.26 8.15 -5.47
C LYS A 142 1.58 9.57 -5.91
N LYS A 143 2.77 10.07 -5.60
CA LYS A 143 3.20 11.45 -5.92
C LYS A 143 3.31 11.67 -7.42
N LEU A 144 3.84 10.72 -8.18
CA LEU A 144 3.92 10.79 -9.64
C LEU A 144 2.52 10.82 -10.29
N ILE A 145 1.61 9.95 -9.83
CA ILE A 145 0.23 9.92 -10.33
C ILE A 145 -0.46 11.28 -10.13
N ILE A 146 -0.29 11.88 -8.95
CA ILE A 146 -0.87 13.20 -8.63
C ILE A 146 -0.21 14.29 -9.48
N LYS A 147 1.13 14.33 -9.50
CA LYS A 147 1.90 15.40 -10.12
C LYS A 147 1.76 15.44 -11.64
N TYR A 148 1.86 14.28 -12.29
CA TYR A 148 1.86 14.16 -13.75
C TYR A 148 0.49 13.71 -14.29
N ASN A 149 -0.54 13.65 -13.43
CA ASN A 149 -1.88 13.20 -13.79
C ASN A 149 -1.89 11.86 -14.56
N ILE A 150 -1.04 10.91 -14.15
CA ILE A 150 -0.84 9.64 -14.85
C ILE A 150 -2.14 8.85 -14.84
N LYS A 151 -2.56 8.34 -16.01
CA LYS A 151 -3.79 7.55 -16.18
C LYS A 151 -3.55 6.09 -16.54
N ARG A 152 -2.32 5.71 -16.89
CA ARG A 152 -1.99 4.36 -17.34
C ARG A 152 -0.79 3.79 -16.59
N LEU A 153 -0.82 2.49 -16.33
CA LEU A 153 0.20 1.79 -15.55
C LEU A 153 1.56 1.79 -16.27
N ASP A 154 1.57 1.56 -17.58
CA ASP A 154 2.78 1.57 -18.41
C ASP A 154 3.52 2.91 -18.32
N LYS A 155 2.80 4.04 -18.32
CA LYS A 155 3.41 5.37 -18.16
C LYS A 155 4.07 5.54 -16.79
N LEU A 156 3.45 5.04 -15.73
CA LEU A 156 4.05 5.06 -14.39
C LEU A 156 5.31 4.18 -14.32
N LEU A 157 5.23 2.97 -14.87
CA LEU A 157 6.35 2.03 -14.89
C LEU A 157 7.53 2.55 -15.72
N ASN A 158 7.27 3.20 -16.86
CA ASN A 158 8.31 3.80 -17.69
C ASN A 158 9.08 4.88 -16.94
N ILE A 159 8.43 5.70 -16.11
CA ILE A 159 9.15 6.70 -15.28
C ILE A 159 10.13 6.01 -14.33
N PHE A 160 9.69 4.95 -13.63
CA PHE A 160 10.57 4.19 -12.76
C PHE A 160 11.72 3.53 -13.54
N PHE A 161 11.40 2.88 -14.66
CA PHE A 161 12.39 2.19 -15.48
C PHE A 161 13.46 3.16 -16.02
N SER A 162 13.05 4.28 -16.61
CA SER A 162 13.98 5.30 -17.10
C SER A 162 14.86 5.86 -15.98
N TYR A 163 14.29 6.09 -14.80
CA TYR A 163 15.08 6.54 -13.65
C TYR A 163 16.12 5.51 -13.22
N PHE A 164 15.71 4.27 -12.98
CA PHE A 164 16.61 3.23 -12.48
C PHE A 164 17.67 2.84 -13.51
N LYS A 165 17.37 2.97 -14.81
CA LYS A 165 18.35 2.77 -15.88
C LYS A 165 19.43 3.85 -15.89
N GLU A 166 19.04 5.11 -15.68
CA GLU A 166 19.98 6.23 -15.64
C GLU A 166 20.95 6.14 -14.46
N ILE A 167 20.48 5.65 -13.30
CA ILE A 167 21.29 5.54 -12.08
C ILE A 167 21.88 4.13 -11.89
N GLU A 168 21.80 3.25 -12.89
CA GLU A 168 22.25 1.85 -12.77
C GLU A 168 23.74 1.75 -12.40
N ASN A 169 24.55 2.69 -12.90
CA ASN A 169 25.99 2.79 -12.64
C ASN A 169 26.34 3.79 -11.52
N ASP A 170 25.34 4.37 -10.84
CA ASP A 170 25.55 5.32 -9.76
C ASP A 170 25.83 4.57 -8.46
N SER A 171 27.03 4.75 -7.90
CA SER A 171 27.43 4.11 -6.63
C SER A 171 26.62 4.60 -5.43
N ASN A 172 25.93 5.74 -5.54
CA ASN A 172 25.14 6.34 -4.47
C ASN A 172 23.63 6.13 -4.71
N THR A 173 23.10 5.07 -4.11
CA THR A 173 21.71 4.60 -4.24
C THR A 173 20.70 5.33 -3.33
N ASN A 174 20.94 6.60 -3.00
CA ASN A 174 20.06 7.38 -2.13
C ASN A 174 18.66 7.57 -2.75
N PRO A 175 17.57 7.04 -2.15
CA PRO A 175 16.21 7.17 -2.68
C PRO A 175 15.73 8.63 -2.81
N ASN A 176 16.31 9.56 -2.05
CA ASN A 176 15.98 10.99 -2.14
C ASN A 176 16.31 11.57 -3.53
N LYS A 177 17.26 10.99 -4.26
CA LYS A 177 17.58 11.42 -5.63
C LYS A 177 16.36 11.33 -6.55
N PHE A 178 15.54 10.28 -6.41
CA PHE A 178 14.29 10.15 -7.18
C PHE A 178 13.35 11.31 -6.89
N TYR A 179 13.17 11.63 -5.61
CA TYR A 179 12.27 12.69 -5.18
C TYR A 179 12.72 14.05 -5.72
N TYR A 180 14.03 14.35 -5.63
CA TYR A 180 14.60 15.61 -6.12
C TYR A 180 14.51 15.72 -7.64
N LYS A 181 14.88 14.66 -8.38
CA LYS A 181 14.78 14.66 -9.85
C LYS A 181 13.36 14.96 -10.35
N HIS A 182 12.36 14.39 -9.67
CA HIS A 182 10.96 14.61 -10.01
C HIS A 182 10.35 15.83 -9.32
N ASN A 183 11.13 16.67 -8.63
CA ASN A 183 10.65 17.85 -7.91
C ASN A 183 9.43 17.53 -7.00
N ILE A 184 9.54 16.43 -6.24
CA ILE A 184 8.54 16.00 -5.26
C ILE A 184 9.19 15.92 -3.87
N LYS A 185 8.45 16.27 -2.82
CA LYS A 185 8.98 16.25 -1.45
C LYS A 185 9.12 14.80 -0.96
N PRO A 186 10.23 14.37 -0.34
CA PRO A 186 10.32 13.06 0.29
C PRO A 186 9.35 12.94 1.49
N PRO A 187 8.90 11.72 1.84
CA PRO A 187 8.06 11.51 3.01
C PRO A 187 8.83 11.78 4.31
N ASP A 188 8.09 12.11 5.38
CA ASP A 188 8.69 12.35 6.69
C ASP A 188 9.38 11.08 7.24
N LYS A 189 10.60 11.22 7.78
CA LYS A 189 11.37 10.09 8.32
C LYS A 189 10.62 9.35 9.43
N GLN A 190 9.89 10.06 10.29
CA GLN A 190 9.08 9.46 11.35
C GLN A 190 7.94 8.62 10.78
N TRP A 191 7.28 9.11 9.72
CA TRP A 191 6.24 8.33 9.04
C TRP A 191 6.80 7.06 8.41
N ILE A 192 7.94 7.15 7.73
CA ILE A 192 8.59 5.99 7.12
C ILE A 192 8.96 4.97 8.21
N GLN A 193 9.56 5.43 9.31
CA GLN A 193 9.98 4.55 10.40
C GLN A 193 8.79 3.86 11.08
N LEU A 194 7.69 4.58 11.29
CA LEU A 194 6.45 4.02 11.82
C LEU A 194 5.90 2.91 10.90
N CYS A 195 5.75 3.20 9.61
CA CYS A 195 5.23 2.26 8.62
C CYS A 195 6.14 1.04 8.44
N LYS A 196 7.46 1.27 8.46
CA LYS A 196 8.48 0.20 8.40
C LYS A 196 8.37 -0.73 9.61
N ASN A 197 8.38 -0.18 10.81
CA ASN A 197 8.41 -0.95 12.06
C ASN A 197 7.11 -1.72 12.29
N LYS A 198 5.97 -1.07 12.04
CA LYS A 198 4.66 -1.68 12.25
C LYS A 198 4.18 -2.53 11.08
N LYS A 199 4.88 -2.53 9.94
CA LYS A 199 4.47 -3.24 8.70
C LYS A 199 3.09 -2.79 8.22
N ILE A 200 2.89 -1.48 8.12
CA ILE A 200 1.59 -0.85 7.77
C ILE A 200 1.80 0.29 6.77
N ILE A 201 0.71 0.75 6.15
CA ILE A 201 0.67 1.97 5.33
C ILE A 201 -0.43 2.89 5.86
N ILE A 202 -0.18 4.20 5.92
CA ILE A 202 -1.06 5.24 6.48
C ILE A 202 -1.22 6.41 5.49
#